data_AF-A0A0U2X1K7-F1
#
_entry.id   AF-A0A0U2X1K7-F1
#
_cell.length_a   1.000
_cell.length_b   1.000
_cell.length_c   1.000
_cell.angle_alpha   90.00
_cell.angle_beta   90.00
_cell.angle_gamma   90.00
#
_symmetry.space_group_name_H-M   'P 1'
#
loop_
_entity.id
_entity.type
_entity.pdbx_description
1 polymer ?
#
loop_
_entity_poly.entity_id
_entity_poly.type
_entity_poly.pdbx_seq_one_letter_code
_entity_poly.pdbx_strand_id
1 'polypeptide(L)'
;MQYQLNYENEIRFGPAYYSLEIEGKKVPNFFYGFSRSELLNGRYLAIEEWLTTDYKKGPITRVAIFDLENKLVSRLEVVEKGFVSSFKLNNNIFSYRKNYHAKGKVVESELEWDSIIEWSSIYS
;
A
#
# COMPACT_ATOMS: atom_id res chain seq x y z
N MET A 1 -8.96 -15.16 -9.05
CA MET A 1 -8.18 -14.28 -8.15
C MET A 1 -8.76 -12.88 -8.25
N GLN A 2 -9.00 -12.20 -7.14
CA GLN A 2 -9.58 -10.86 -7.14
C GLN A 2 -8.55 -9.78 -7.51
N TYR A 3 -7.27 -10.02 -7.20
CA TYR A 3 -6.15 -9.18 -7.59
C TYR A 3 -4.87 -10.00 -7.87
N GLN A 4 -3.92 -9.38 -8.55
CA GLN A 4 -2.60 -9.94 -8.86
C GLN A 4 -1.52 -8.83 -8.82
N LEU A 5 -0.34 -9.16 -8.31
CA LEU A 5 0.86 -8.34 -8.46
C LEU A 5 1.70 -8.88 -9.61
N ASN A 6 1.95 -8.03 -10.59
CA ASN A 6 2.80 -8.34 -11.73
C ASN A 6 4.15 -7.68 -11.52
N TYR A 7 5.24 -8.45 -11.55
CA TYR A 7 6.59 -7.90 -11.43
C TYR A 7 6.86 -6.92 -12.57
N GLU A 8 7.33 -5.72 -12.23
CA GLU A 8 7.67 -4.69 -13.22
C GLU A 8 9.19 -4.53 -13.32
N ASN A 9 9.88 -4.29 -12.20
CA ASN A 9 11.35 -4.19 -12.14
C ASN A 9 11.85 -4.16 -10.68
N GLU A 10 13.14 -3.88 -10.51
CA GLU A 10 13.76 -3.60 -9.21
C GLU A 10 14.36 -2.20 -9.18
N ILE A 11 14.29 -1.58 -8.00
CA ILE A 11 15.06 -0.36 -7.74
C ILE A 11 16.52 -0.75 -7.63
N ARG A 12 17.41 0.05 -8.22
CA ARG A 12 18.85 -0.18 -8.14
C ARG A 12 19.30 -0.24 -6.68
N PHE A 13 19.86 -1.38 -6.26
CA PHE A 13 20.22 -1.69 -4.86
C PHE A 13 19.05 -1.60 -3.86
N GLY A 14 17.83 -1.77 -4.36
CA GLY A 14 16.60 -1.69 -3.60
C GLY A 14 15.68 -2.88 -3.89
N PRO A 15 14.42 -2.81 -3.43
CA PRO A 15 13.47 -3.89 -3.61
C PRO A 15 12.84 -3.90 -5.01
N ALA A 16 12.21 -5.02 -5.34
CA ALA A 16 11.29 -5.14 -6.47
C ALA A 16 10.04 -4.28 -6.28
N TYR A 17 9.50 -3.81 -7.40
CA TYR A 17 8.21 -3.15 -7.47
C TYR A 17 7.33 -3.77 -8.54
N TYR A 18 6.02 -3.62 -8.35
CA TYR A 18 5.00 -4.37 -9.07
C TYR A 18 3.94 -3.41 -9.60
N SER A 19 3.24 -3.81 -10.66
CA SER A 19 1.92 -3.27 -10.97
C SER A 19 0.85 -4.13 -10.31
N LEU A 20 -0.28 -3.48 -10.00
CA LEU A 20 -1.45 -4.13 -9.44
C LEU A 20 -2.49 -4.32 -10.53
N GLU A 21 -3.04 -5.52 -10.62
CA GLU A 21 -4.20 -5.85 -11.43
C GLU A 21 -5.33 -6.25 -10.49
N ILE A 22 -6.53 -5.71 -10.72
CA ILE A 22 -7.76 -6.07 -10.00
C ILE A 22 -8.76 -6.53 -11.04
N GLU A 23 -9.26 -7.76 -10.89
CA GLU A 23 -10.18 -8.41 -11.84
C GLU A 23 -9.75 -8.31 -13.32
N GLY A 24 -8.48 -8.62 -13.62
CA GLY A 24 -8.00 -8.59 -15.00
C GLY A 24 -7.66 -7.19 -15.53
N LYS A 25 -7.88 -6.13 -14.74
CA LYS A 25 -7.61 -4.75 -15.15
C LYS A 25 -6.49 -4.12 -14.33
N LYS A 26 -5.46 -3.63 -15.03
CA LYS A 26 -4.34 -2.89 -14.43
C LYS A 26 -4.84 -1.62 -13.73
N VAL A 27 -4.44 -1.43 -12.48
CA VAL A 27 -4.61 -0.19 -11.72
C VAL A 27 -3.58 0.82 -12.23
N PRO A 28 -3.99 2.02 -12.66
CA PRO A 28 -3.09 2.99 -13.29
C PRO A 28 -2.21 3.73 -12.27
N ASN A 29 -1.23 4.48 -12.80
CA ASN A 29 -0.50 5.58 -12.15
C ASN A 29 0.48 5.24 -11.02
N PHE A 30 0.41 4.05 -10.42
CA PHE A 30 1.23 3.71 -9.26
C PHE A 30 1.94 2.37 -9.38
N PHE A 31 3.06 2.28 -8.67
CA PHE A 31 3.76 1.02 -8.40
C PHE A 31 3.52 0.61 -6.96
N TYR A 32 3.66 -0.68 -6.71
CA TYR A 32 3.37 -1.28 -5.42
C TYR A 32 4.56 -2.09 -4.93
N GLY A 33 4.72 -2.14 -3.60
CA GLY A 33 5.65 -3.04 -2.95
C GLY A 33 5.05 -4.43 -2.77
N PHE A 34 5.87 -5.35 -2.28
CA PHE A 34 5.39 -6.70 -2.00
C PHE A 34 4.49 -6.78 -0.75
N SER A 35 4.67 -5.85 0.20
CA SER A 35 3.92 -5.87 1.46
C SER A 35 2.45 -5.57 1.22
N ARG A 36 1.58 -6.50 1.62
CA ARG A 36 0.13 -6.39 1.51
C ARG A 36 -0.58 -7.27 2.55
N SER A 37 -1.85 -6.99 2.80
CA SER A 37 -2.72 -7.80 3.63
C SER A 37 -4.16 -7.70 3.12
N GLU A 38 -4.86 -8.83 3.12
CA GLU A 38 -6.30 -8.88 2.92
C GLU A 38 -7.00 -8.63 4.25
N LEU A 39 -8.00 -7.74 4.25
CA LEU A 39 -8.78 -7.36 5.43
C LEU A 39 -10.25 -7.70 5.21
N LEU A 40 -10.98 -7.89 6.31
CA LEU A 40 -12.42 -8.21 6.31
C LEU A 40 -12.78 -9.31 5.31
N ASN A 41 -12.18 -10.50 5.49
CA ASN A 41 -12.41 -11.68 4.66
C ASN A 41 -12.10 -11.49 3.16
N GLY A 42 -11.11 -10.64 2.85
CA GLY A 42 -10.65 -10.43 1.48
C GLY A 42 -11.41 -9.33 0.72
N ARG A 43 -12.38 -8.65 1.34
CA ARG A 43 -13.04 -7.50 0.70
C ARG A 43 -12.07 -6.34 0.45
N TYR A 44 -11.18 -6.09 1.40
CA TYR A 44 -10.23 -4.99 1.30
C TYR A 44 -8.80 -5.50 1.13
N LEU A 45 -8.02 -4.77 0.33
CA LEU A 45 -6.59 -4.99 0.17
C LEU A 45 -5.84 -3.75 0.67
N ALA A 46 -5.09 -3.90 1.76
CA ALA A 46 -4.11 -2.91 2.16
C ALA A 46 -2.75 -3.28 1.55
N ILE A 47 -2.11 -2.34 0.88
CA ILE A 47 -0.85 -2.56 0.17
C ILE A 47 0.07 -1.34 0.26
N GLU A 48 1.37 -1.60 0.23
CA GLU A 48 2.37 -0.55 0.07
C GLU A 48 2.34 0.04 -1.34
N GLU A 49 1.96 1.31 -1.47
CA GLU A 49 2.02 2.07 -2.72
C GLU A 49 3.27 2.96 -2.73
N TRP A 50 3.99 2.96 -3.85
CA TRP A 50 5.23 3.70 -4.04
C TRP A 50 4.99 4.97 -4.85
N LEU A 51 5.47 6.11 -4.33
CA LEU A 51 5.34 7.42 -4.97
C LEU A 51 6.57 7.80 -5.81
N THR A 52 7.67 7.04 -5.70
CA THR A 52 8.89 7.23 -6.49
C THR A 52 9.66 5.92 -6.58
N THR A 53 10.24 5.63 -7.74
CA THR A 53 11.24 4.57 -7.93
C THR A 53 12.67 5.12 -8.06
N ASP A 54 12.83 6.45 -7.94
CA ASP A 54 14.13 7.12 -7.95
C ASP A 54 14.90 6.83 -6.65
N TYR A 55 15.89 5.94 -6.74
CA TYR A 55 16.73 5.52 -5.61
C TYR A 55 17.44 6.68 -4.89
N LYS A 56 17.66 7.83 -5.57
CA LYS A 56 18.33 8.99 -4.96
C LYS A 56 17.43 9.74 -3.98
N LYS A 57 16.11 9.66 -4.15
CA LYS A 57 15.13 10.29 -3.25
C LYS A 57 14.85 9.43 -2.01
N GLY A 58 15.25 8.16 -2.05
CA GLY A 58 14.87 7.15 -1.06
C GLY A 58 13.42 6.69 -1.25
N PRO A 59 12.97 5.75 -0.43
CA PRO A 59 11.60 5.26 -0.49
C PRO A 59 10.65 6.39 -0.05
N ILE A 60 9.63 6.64 -0.85
CA ILE A 60 8.49 7.48 -0.49
C ILE A 60 7.27 6.62 -0.75
N THR A 61 6.65 6.13 0.31
CA THR A 61 5.54 5.18 0.22
C THR A 61 4.34 5.65 1.03
N ARG A 62 3.21 4.98 0.85
CA ARG A 62 2.03 5.12 1.70
C ARG A 62 1.22 3.83 1.69
N VAL A 63 0.25 3.76 2.59
CA VAL A 63 -0.76 2.69 2.54
C VAL A 63 -1.82 3.07 1.52
N ALA A 64 -2.06 2.22 0.54
CA ALA A 64 -3.27 2.24 -0.28
C ALA A 64 -4.21 1.13 0.20
N ILE A 65 -5.47 1.48 0.44
CA ILE A 65 -6.51 0.56 0.89
C ILE A 65 -7.56 0.50 -0.21
N PHE A 66 -7.65 -0.65 -0.87
CA PHE A 66 -8.61 -0.90 -1.93
C PHE A 66 -9.85 -1.57 -1.36
N ASP A 67 -11.04 -1.02 -1.63
CA ASP A 67 -12.30 -1.75 -1.53
C ASP A 67 -12.51 -2.49 -2.86
N LEU A 68 -12.22 -3.80 -2.84
CA LEU A 68 -12.25 -4.62 -4.04
C LEU A 68 -13.69 -4.89 -4.51
N GLU A 69 -14.69 -4.74 -3.64
CA GLU A 69 -16.11 -4.90 -3.98
C GLU A 69 -16.63 -3.65 -4.69
N ASN A 70 -16.40 -2.47 -4.10
CA ASN A 70 -16.91 -1.20 -4.63
C ASN A 70 -16.01 -0.52 -5.67
N LYS A 71 -14.84 -1.10 -5.96
CA LYS A 71 -13.82 -0.55 -6.87
C LYS A 71 -13.34 0.84 -6.45
N LEU A 72 -13.12 1.01 -5.15
CA LEU A 72 -12.64 2.24 -4.55
C LEU A 72 -11.25 2.06 -3.95
N VAL A 73 -10.52 3.17 -3.80
CA VAL A 73 -9.24 3.23 -3.11
C VAL A 73 -9.19 4.45 -2.21
N SER A 74 -8.72 4.27 -0.98
CA SER A 74 -8.31 5.34 -0.08
C SER A 74 -6.80 5.25 0.19
N ARG A 75 -6.18 6.40 0.45
CA ARG A 75 -4.73 6.54 0.58
C ARG A 75 -4.40 7.29 1.85
N LEU A 76 -3.61 6.65 2.71
CA LEU A 76 -3.16 7.26 3.95
C LEU A 76 -2.00 8.23 3.71
N GLU A 77 -1.58 8.88 4.79
CA GLU A 77 -0.48 9.84 4.78
C GLU A 77 0.81 9.27 4.18
N VAL A 78 1.55 10.16 3.51
CA VAL A 78 2.84 9.84 2.90
C VAL A 78 3.90 9.60 3.97
N VAL A 79 4.67 8.54 3.79
CA VAL A 79 5.82 8.19 4.61
C VAL A 79 7.10 8.46 3.80
N GLU A 80 7.77 9.56 4.12
CA GLU A 80 9.06 9.90 3.53
C GLU A 80 10.20 9.07 4.14
N LYS A 81 11.11 8.59 3.28
CA LYS A 81 12.30 7.82 3.66
C LYS A 81 11.95 6.57 4.47
N GLY A 82 10.78 5.99 4.23
CA GLY A 82 10.32 4.80 4.93
C GLY A 82 9.42 3.93 4.06
N PHE A 83 9.18 2.73 4.56
CA PHE A 83 8.31 1.72 3.98
C PHE A 83 7.10 1.50 4.88
N VAL A 84 5.98 1.06 4.30
CA VAL A 84 4.79 0.69 5.08
C VAL A 84 4.54 -0.80 4.98
N SER A 85 4.22 -1.45 6.10
CA SER A 85 4.01 -2.90 6.11
C SER A 85 3.16 -3.37 7.29
N SER A 86 2.95 -4.68 7.39
CA SER A 86 2.28 -5.33 8.53
C SER A 86 0.86 -4.82 8.78
N PHE A 87 0.08 -4.63 7.71
CA PHE A 87 -1.29 -4.14 7.77
C PHE A 87 -2.22 -5.14 8.46
N LYS A 88 -2.97 -4.67 9.46
CA LYS A 88 -3.94 -5.46 10.22
C LYS A 88 -5.17 -4.63 10.52
N LEU A 89 -6.31 -5.29 10.63
CA LEU A 89 -7.56 -4.69 11.08
C LEU A 89 -8.17 -5.59 12.15
N ASN A 90 -8.27 -5.08 13.37
CA ASN A 90 -8.85 -5.79 14.51
C ASN A 90 -9.77 -4.83 15.28
N ASN A 91 -10.99 -5.26 15.60
CA ASN A 91 -11.94 -4.49 16.43
C ASN A 91 -12.07 -3.02 16.00
N ASN A 92 -12.27 -2.78 14.69
CA ASN A 92 -12.37 -1.43 14.11
C ASN A 92 -11.09 -0.57 14.14
N ILE A 93 -9.94 -1.14 14.51
CA ILE A 93 -8.66 -0.45 14.51
C ILE A 93 -7.80 -1.01 13.39
N PHE A 94 -7.45 -0.15 12.44
CA PHE A 94 -6.46 -0.46 11.42
C PHE A 94 -5.07 -0.07 11.91
N SER A 95 -4.13 -1.02 11.85
CA SER A 95 -2.75 -0.81 12.27
C SER A 95 -1.75 -1.21 11.18
N TYR A 96 -0.64 -0.49 11.15
CA TYR A 96 0.46 -0.73 10.22
C TYR A 96 1.79 -0.22 10.79
N ARG A 97 2.89 -0.64 10.19
CA ARG A 97 4.25 -0.24 10.56
C ARG A 97 4.85 0.69 9.53
N LYS A 98 5.50 1.76 10.01
CA LYS A 98 6.40 2.63 9.25
C LYS A 98 7.84 2.21 9.56
N ASN A 99 8.55 1.69 8.56
CA ASN A 99 9.91 1.16 8.70
C ASN A 99 10.92 2.13 8.10
N TYR A 100 11.77 2.73 8.95
CA TYR A 100 12.82 3.67 8.57
C TYR A 100 14.18 2.97 8.68
N HIS A 101 14.52 2.11 7.72
CA HIS A 101 15.73 1.27 7.76
C HIS A 101 17.01 2.06 7.99
N ALA A 102 17.18 3.22 7.34
CA ALA A 102 18.34 4.08 7.50
C ALA A 102 18.54 4.60 8.94
N LYS A 103 17.49 4.58 9.76
CA LYS A 103 17.51 5.00 11.17
C LYS A 103 17.35 3.83 12.15
N GLY A 104 17.24 2.59 11.65
CA GLY A 104 16.92 1.42 12.48
C GLY A 104 15.61 1.57 13.28
N LYS A 105 14.67 2.41 12.81
CA LYS A 105 13.47 2.79 13.56
C LYS A 105 12.22 2.18 12.92
N VAL A 106 11.37 1.59 13.77
CA VAL A 106 10.03 1.15 13.42
C VAL A 106 9.03 1.94 14.25
N VAL A 107 7.98 2.45 13.62
CA VAL A 107 6.87 3.14 14.29
C VAL A 107 5.59 2.40 13.95
N GLU A 108 4.85 2.00 14.97
CA GLU A 108 3.49 1.49 14.79
C GLU A 108 2.52 2.66 14.70
N SER A 109 1.54 2.56 13.81
CA SER A 109 0.52 3.57 13.59
C SER A 109 -0.83 2.88 13.58
N GLU A 110 -1.80 3.52 14.24
CA GLU A 110 -3.15 3.04 14.41
C GLU A 110 -4.13 4.15 14.07
N LEU A 111 -5.26 3.78 13.49
CA LEU A 111 -6.40 4.67 13.29
C LEU A 111 -7.70 3.86 13.34
N GLU A 112 -8.80 4.53 13.65
CA GLU A 112 -10.13 3.95 13.53
C GLU A 112 -10.44 3.67 12.07
N TRP A 113 -10.93 2.46 11.78
CA TRP A 113 -11.23 2.04 10.41
C TRP A 113 -12.28 2.94 9.76
N ASP A 114 -13.30 3.34 10.53
CA ASP A 114 -14.36 4.22 10.06
C ASP A 114 -13.89 5.65 9.76
N SER A 115 -12.68 6.04 10.23
CA SER A 115 -12.06 7.32 9.90
C SER A 115 -11.39 7.35 8.52
N ILE A 116 -11.28 6.20 7.84
CA ILE A 116 -10.72 6.11 6.49
C ILE A 116 -11.74 6.64 5.48
N ILE A 117 -11.45 7.86 5.01
CA ILE A 117 -12.27 8.63 4.09
C ILE A 117 -11.54 8.83 2.74
N GLU A 118 -11.97 9.78 1.91
CA GLU A 118 -11.36 10.12 0.61
C GLU A 118 -11.30 8.94 -0.37
N TRP A 119 -12.36 8.15 -0.42
CA TRP A 119 -12.49 7.03 -1.36
C TRP A 119 -12.67 7.56 -2.79
N SER A 120 -11.76 7.18 -3.68
CA SER A 120 -11.84 7.50 -5.10
C SER A 120 -11.93 6.22 -5.94
N SER A 121 -12.31 6.36 -7.21
CA SER A 121 -12.24 5.23 -8.15
C SER A 121 -10.81 4.66 -8.23
N ILE A 122 -10.71 3.34 -8.31
CA ILE A 122 -9.43 2.65 -8.55
C ILE A 122 -8.84 3.01 -9.91
N TYR A 123 -9.68 3.32 -10.89
CA TYR A 123 -9.29 3.47 -12.30
C TYR A 123 -9.31 4.92 -12.80
N SER A 124 -9.42 5.89 -11.89
CA SER A 124 -9.28 7.31 -12.19
C SER A 124 -7.83 7.78 -12.12
#